data_AF-A0A354GTD2-F1
#
_entry.id   AF-A0A354GTD2-F1
#
_cell.length_a   1.000
_cell.length_b   1.000
_cell.length_c   1.000
_cell.angle_alpha   90.00
_cell.angle_beta   90.00
_cell.angle_gamma   90.00
#
_symmetry.space_group_name_H-M   'P 1'
#
loop_
_entity.id
_entity.type
_entity.pdbx_description
1 polymer ?
#
loop_
_entity_poly.entity_id
_entity_poly.type
_entity_poly.pdbx_seq_one_letter_code
_entity_poly.pdbx_strand_id
1 'polypeptide(L)'
;MALIGDGAETNGTVWRNYFSSFTPILDFIRALSYVYAAAHAGSAKTPGWLRYREWIAWVWQGKVDGVLAALRARQAERGDPQEEDKETHPRKVAAKTQTYLENNRSRMRYDEYRRQGLPITSSYVESAVKQLNQRAKGTEKFWGEQGAEAILQLRGDALSDDKPLKAFWERQQAQASGQRPYRRAA
;
A
#
# COMPACT_ATOMS: atom_id res chain seq x y z
N MET A 1 -6.78 10.49 14.62
CA MET A 1 -6.86 10.13 13.18
C MET A 1 -5.56 9.43 12.80
N ALA A 2 -5.56 8.57 11.77
CA ALA A 2 -4.39 7.78 11.37
C ALA A 2 -4.06 8.00 9.89
N LEU A 3 -2.77 7.90 9.56
CA LEU A 3 -2.25 7.90 8.20
C LEU A 3 -1.51 6.59 7.96
N ILE A 4 -2.00 5.79 7.01
CA ILE A 4 -1.34 4.53 6.61
C ILE A 4 -0.48 4.80 5.38
N GLY A 5 0.73 4.25 5.38
CA GLY A 5 1.62 4.30 4.23
C GLY A 5 2.48 3.05 4.09
N ASP A 6 3.13 2.93 2.94
CA ASP A 6 3.95 1.75 2.60
C ASP A 6 5.38 1.79 3.16
N GLY A 7 5.71 2.82 3.94
CA GLY A 7 7.03 3.03 4.54
C GLY A 7 8.04 3.76 3.66
N ALA A 8 7.65 4.26 2.48
CA ALA A 8 8.51 5.13 1.66
C ALA A 8 8.77 6.49 2.34
N GLU A 9 9.96 7.06 2.12
CA GLU A 9 10.34 8.36 2.72
C GLU A 9 9.49 9.52 2.19
N THR A 10 9.02 9.42 0.93
CA THR A 10 8.07 10.38 0.35
C THR A 10 6.77 10.47 1.17
N ASN A 11 6.25 9.34 1.63
CA ASN A 11 5.09 9.29 2.54
C ASN A 11 5.43 9.91 3.90
N GLY A 12 6.66 9.73 4.38
CA GLY A 12 7.16 10.39 5.59
C GLY A 12 7.17 11.91 5.47
N THR A 13 7.60 12.45 4.33
CA THR A 13 7.59 13.91 4.05
C THR A 13 6.17 14.45 4.00
N VAL A 14 5.25 13.77 3.31
CA VAL A 14 3.83 14.17 3.28
C VAL A 14 3.23 14.18 4.68
N TRP A 15 3.50 13.15 5.48
CA TRP A 15 3.03 13.09 6.86
C TRP A 15 3.57 14.25 7.71
N ARG A 16 4.89 14.52 7.68
CA ARG A 16 5.48 15.62 8.46
C ARG A 16 4.94 16.99 8.08
N ASN A 17 4.73 17.24 6.79
CA ASN A 17 4.36 18.55 6.28
C ASN A 17 2.86 18.85 6.41
N TYR A 18 2.01 17.83 6.29
CA TYR A 18 0.56 18.04 6.16
C TYR A 18 -0.30 17.28 7.18
N PHE A 19 0.22 16.20 7.78
CA PHE A 19 -0.56 15.30 8.63
C PHE A 19 0.17 14.92 9.92
N SER A 20 1.02 15.80 10.45
CA SER A 20 1.86 15.51 11.62
C SER A 20 1.06 15.20 12.89
N SER A 21 -0.19 15.64 12.96
CA SER A 21 -1.14 15.31 14.03
C SER A 21 -1.77 13.92 13.91
N PHE A 22 -1.60 13.23 12.77
CA PHE A 22 -2.15 11.89 12.54
C PHE A 22 -1.16 10.85 13.02
N THR A 23 -1.64 9.76 13.60
CA THR A 23 -0.80 8.61 13.96
C THR A 23 -0.28 7.96 12.68
N PRO A 24 1.05 7.96 12.42
CA PRO A 24 1.61 7.29 11.26
C PRO A 24 1.63 5.77 11.50
N ILE A 25 1.07 5.01 10.58
CA ILE A 25 0.96 3.55 10.64
C ILE A 25 1.62 2.97 9.40
N LEU A 26 2.55 2.04 9.59
CA LEU A 26 3.07 1.24 8.49
C LEU A 26 1.99 0.24 8.05
N ASP A 27 1.78 0.08 6.75
CA ASP A 27 0.90 -0.98 6.24
C ASP A 27 1.43 -2.36 6.65
N PHE A 28 0.61 -3.09 7.40
CA PHE A 28 0.93 -4.42 7.90
C PHE A 28 1.29 -5.41 6.78
N ILE A 29 0.64 -5.32 5.61
CA ILE A 29 0.90 -6.23 4.48
C ILE A 29 2.30 -5.99 3.89
N ARG A 30 2.79 -4.75 3.95
CA ARG A 30 4.16 -4.42 3.54
C ARG A 30 5.17 -4.98 4.51
N ALA A 31 4.98 -4.76 5.82
CA ALA A 31 5.83 -5.36 6.86
C ALA A 31 5.86 -6.90 6.75
N LEU A 32 4.69 -7.52 6.60
CA LEU A 32 4.54 -8.96 6.41
C LEU A 32 5.33 -9.48 5.23
N SER A 33 5.28 -8.80 4.08
CA SER A 33 5.98 -9.23 2.87
C SER A 33 7.50 -9.27 3.06
N TYR A 34 8.06 -8.27 3.74
CA TYR A 34 9.47 -8.24 4.11
C TYR A 34 9.84 -9.34 5.12
N VAL A 35 9.03 -9.52 6.16
CA VAL A 35 9.22 -10.59 7.16
C VAL A 35 9.16 -11.98 6.52
N TYR A 36 8.22 -12.20 5.61
CA TYR A 36 8.11 -13.45 4.84
C TYR A 36 9.35 -13.72 4.01
N ALA A 37 9.80 -12.72 3.22
CA ALA A 37 11.00 -12.84 2.40
C ALA A 37 12.23 -13.19 3.25
N ALA A 38 12.46 -12.47 4.36
CA ALA A 38 13.60 -12.70 5.22
C ALA A 38 13.54 -14.05 5.98
N ALA A 39 12.35 -14.48 6.37
CA ALA A 39 12.18 -15.77 7.04
C ALA A 39 12.50 -16.94 6.10
N HIS A 40 12.18 -16.83 4.81
CA HIS A 40 12.46 -17.85 3.80
C HIS A 40 13.86 -17.75 3.17
N ALA A 41 14.50 -16.60 3.27
CA ALA A 41 15.81 -16.36 2.66
C ALA A 41 16.85 -17.39 3.14
N GLY A 42 17.35 -18.20 2.20
CA GLY A 42 18.36 -19.22 2.46
C GLY A 42 17.89 -20.32 3.41
N SER A 43 16.59 -20.63 3.42
CA SER A 43 15.97 -21.68 4.25
C SER A 43 15.06 -22.57 3.43
N ALA A 44 15.03 -23.86 3.78
CA ALA A 44 14.02 -24.77 3.25
C ALA A 44 12.61 -24.31 3.64
N LYS A 45 11.60 -24.81 2.91
CA LYS A 45 10.20 -24.37 3.04
C LYS A 45 9.67 -24.47 4.47
N THR A 46 9.83 -25.62 5.13
CA THR A 46 9.28 -25.86 6.47
C THR A 46 9.94 -25.02 7.56
N PRO A 47 11.28 -24.97 7.70
CA PRO A 47 11.93 -24.07 8.66
C PRO A 47 11.63 -22.59 8.40
N GLY A 48 11.58 -22.17 7.12
CA GLY A 48 11.22 -20.79 6.76
C GLY A 48 9.81 -20.42 7.20
N TRP A 49 8.85 -21.34 7.04
CA TRP A 49 7.47 -21.14 7.45
C TRP A 49 7.29 -21.02 8.96
N LEU A 50 7.94 -21.89 9.74
CA LEU A 50 7.90 -21.83 11.21
C LEU A 50 8.46 -20.50 11.73
N ARG A 51 9.60 -20.08 11.19
CA ARG A 51 10.21 -18.78 11.49
C ARG A 51 9.30 -17.62 11.11
N TYR A 52 8.72 -17.66 9.92
CA TYR A 52 7.77 -16.64 9.47
C TYR A 52 6.59 -16.50 10.43
N ARG A 53 5.99 -17.62 10.85
CA ARG A 53 4.85 -17.63 11.79
C ARG A 53 5.21 -16.99 13.13
N GLU A 54 6.39 -17.31 13.66
CA GLU A 54 6.88 -16.71 14.89
C GLU A 54 7.10 -15.20 14.73
N TRP A 55 7.85 -14.81 13.70
CA TRP A 55 8.21 -13.41 13.47
C TRP A 55 6.99 -12.53 13.20
N ILE A 56 6.06 -12.99 12.37
CA ILE A 56 4.85 -12.21 12.07
C ILE A 56 3.93 -12.11 13.29
N ALA A 57 3.92 -13.11 14.18
CA ALA A 57 3.22 -13.02 15.45
C ALA A 57 3.83 -11.97 16.38
N TRP A 58 5.16 -11.83 16.41
CA TRP A 58 5.81 -10.72 17.14
C TRP A 58 5.44 -9.36 16.55
N VAL A 59 5.49 -9.20 15.23
CA VAL A 59 5.06 -7.95 14.58
C VAL A 59 3.60 -7.63 14.91
N TRP A 60 2.70 -8.62 14.82
CA TRP A 60 1.28 -8.45 15.16
C TRP A 60 1.04 -8.01 16.61
N GLN A 61 1.95 -8.39 17.51
CA GLN A 61 1.95 -8.00 18.93
C GLN A 61 2.70 -6.69 19.21
N GLY A 62 3.20 -5.98 18.19
CA GLY A 62 4.01 -4.76 18.35
C GLY A 62 5.46 -5.04 18.80
N LYS A 63 5.87 -6.30 18.89
CA LYS A 63 7.20 -6.74 19.38
C LYS A 63 8.24 -6.83 18.25
N VAL A 64 8.36 -5.76 17.47
CA VAL A 64 9.23 -5.71 16.28
C VAL A 64 10.71 -5.96 16.61
N ASP A 65 11.12 -5.59 17.81
CA ASP A 65 12.49 -5.73 18.30
C ASP A 65 12.97 -7.18 18.30
N GLY A 66 12.06 -8.13 18.55
CA GLY A 66 12.38 -9.56 18.47
C GLY A 66 12.75 -9.98 17.04
N VAL A 67 12.05 -9.46 16.04
CA VAL A 67 12.36 -9.72 14.63
C VAL A 67 13.68 -9.06 14.23
N LEU A 68 13.90 -7.82 14.64
CA LEU A 68 15.17 -7.11 14.39
C LEU A 68 16.37 -7.83 15.01
N ALA A 69 16.23 -8.32 16.25
CA ALA A 69 17.28 -9.11 16.89
C ALA A 69 17.55 -10.42 16.14
N ALA A 70 16.50 -11.14 15.73
CA ALA A 70 16.64 -12.37 14.96
C ALA A 70 17.26 -12.14 13.56
N LEU A 71 16.96 -11.02 12.92
CA LEU A 71 17.58 -10.61 11.65
C LEU A 71 19.07 -10.31 11.83
N ARG A 72 19.45 -9.56 12.88
CA ARG A 72 20.86 -9.27 13.21
C ARG A 72 21.65 -10.54 13.47
N ALA A 73 21.10 -11.50 14.21
CA ALA A 73 21.73 -12.79 14.45
C ALA A 73 21.99 -13.54 13.13
N ARG A 74 20.99 -13.58 12.23
CA ARG A 74 21.16 -14.21 10.90
C ARG A 74 22.16 -13.48 10.02
N GLN A 75 22.22 -12.16 10.12
CA GLN A 75 23.21 -11.36 9.40
C GLN A 75 24.62 -11.68 9.89
N ALA A 76 24.81 -11.79 11.21
CA ALA A 76 26.09 -12.17 11.81
C ALA A 76 26.54 -13.59 11.40
N GLU A 77 25.61 -14.56 11.34
CA GLU A 77 25.90 -15.93 10.89
C GLU A 77 26.30 -16.00 9.41
N ARG A 78 25.73 -15.13 8.57
CA ARG A 78 25.88 -15.19 7.10
C ARG A 78 26.93 -14.22 6.56
N GLY A 79 27.30 -13.20 7.32
CA GLY A 79 28.14 -12.09 6.90
C GLY A 79 27.38 -11.00 6.17
N ASP A 80 28.04 -9.87 5.95
CA ASP A 80 27.46 -8.68 5.32
C ASP A 80 27.14 -8.89 3.83
N PRO A 81 26.15 -8.14 3.28
CA PRO A 81 25.83 -8.20 1.86
C PRO A 81 27.06 -7.80 1.03
N GLN A 82 27.36 -8.58 0.00
CA GLN A 82 28.46 -8.28 -0.93
C GLN A 82 27.93 -7.66 -2.22
N GLU A 83 28.78 -7.01 -3.02
CA GLU A 83 28.34 -6.39 -4.28
C GLU A 83 27.85 -7.44 -5.28
N GLU A 84 28.49 -8.62 -5.32
CA GLU A 84 28.17 -9.70 -6.27
C GLU A 84 26.90 -10.47 -5.89
N ASP A 85 26.39 -10.28 -4.67
CA ASP A 85 25.16 -10.92 -4.22
C ASP A 85 23.98 -10.50 -5.10
N LYS A 86 23.16 -11.44 -5.55
CA LYS A 86 21.89 -11.10 -6.21
C LYS A 86 20.91 -10.48 -5.22
N GLU A 87 19.94 -9.69 -5.68
CA GLU A 87 18.90 -9.10 -4.81
C GLU A 87 18.13 -10.12 -3.95
N THR A 88 18.03 -11.36 -4.43
CA THR A 88 17.38 -12.48 -3.72
C THR A 88 18.32 -13.23 -2.79
N HIS A 89 19.60 -12.85 -2.73
CA HIS A 89 20.58 -13.50 -1.88
C HIS A 89 20.24 -13.30 -0.39
N PRO A 90 20.42 -14.32 0.47
CA PRO A 90 19.95 -14.22 1.85
C PRO A 90 20.55 -13.07 2.66
N ARG A 91 21.81 -12.70 2.39
CA ARG A 91 22.46 -11.55 3.06
C ARG A 91 21.78 -10.23 2.67
N LYS A 92 21.55 -10.00 1.38
CA LYS A 92 20.85 -8.81 0.87
C LYS A 92 19.40 -8.74 1.38
N VAL A 93 18.67 -9.85 1.35
CA VAL A 93 17.27 -9.89 1.82
C VAL A 93 17.18 -9.60 3.32
N ALA A 94 18.06 -10.18 4.14
CA ALA A 94 18.07 -9.96 5.59
C ALA A 94 18.44 -8.50 5.91
N ALA A 95 19.52 -7.96 5.35
CA ALA A 95 19.94 -6.58 5.55
C ALA A 95 18.88 -5.57 5.09
N LYS A 96 18.31 -5.76 3.90
CA LYS A 96 17.24 -4.90 3.37
C LYS A 96 16.01 -4.90 4.28
N THR A 97 15.61 -6.08 4.75
CA THR A 97 14.48 -6.22 5.67
C THR A 97 14.76 -5.55 7.01
N GLN A 98 15.96 -5.74 7.57
CA GLN A 98 16.38 -5.10 8.81
C GLN A 98 16.31 -3.58 8.69
N THR A 99 16.91 -2.99 7.66
CA THR A 99 16.88 -1.54 7.42
C THR A 99 15.46 -1.02 7.28
N TYR A 100 14.61 -1.72 6.51
CA TYR A 100 13.22 -1.33 6.30
C TYR A 100 12.41 -1.34 7.60
N LEU A 101 12.53 -2.39 8.40
CA LEU A 101 11.82 -2.52 9.67
C LEU A 101 12.35 -1.53 10.71
N GLU A 102 13.66 -1.29 10.78
CA GLU A 102 14.25 -0.31 11.71
C GLU A 102 13.75 1.11 11.39
N ASN A 103 13.78 1.50 10.11
CA ASN A 103 13.31 2.81 9.66
C ASN A 103 11.82 3.05 9.96
N ASN A 104 11.02 1.99 10.06
CA ASN A 104 9.58 2.07 10.32
C ASN A 104 9.18 1.56 11.71
N ARG A 105 10.14 1.27 12.59
CA ARG A 105 9.93 0.63 13.89
C ARG A 105 8.88 1.33 14.75
N SER A 106 8.93 2.66 14.82
CA SER A 106 7.97 3.47 15.59
C SER A 106 6.54 3.44 15.03
N ARG A 107 6.36 3.05 13.77
CA ARG A 107 5.08 2.99 13.03
C ARG A 107 4.46 1.59 13.02
N MET A 108 5.00 0.67 13.82
CA MET A 108 4.60 -0.74 13.85
C MET A 108 4.01 -1.17 15.20
N ARG A 109 3.32 -0.25 15.90
CA ARG A 109 2.61 -0.52 17.17
C ARG A 109 1.23 -1.15 16.93
N TYR A 110 1.21 -2.26 16.20
CA TYR A 110 -0.02 -2.88 15.69
C TYR A 110 -0.96 -3.37 16.78
N ASP A 111 -0.44 -3.76 17.94
CA ASP A 111 -1.25 -4.15 19.08
C ASP A 111 -2.06 -2.97 19.64
N GLU A 112 -1.47 -1.78 19.69
CA GLU A 112 -2.15 -0.55 20.09
C GLU A 112 -3.13 -0.07 19.04
N TYR A 113 -2.71 -0.04 17.77
CA TYR A 113 -3.58 0.40 16.67
C TYR A 113 -4.86 -0.43 16.62
N ARG A 114 -4.77 -1.75 16.81
CA ARG A 114 -5.93 -2.64 16.85
C ARG A 114 -6.84 -2.39 18.06
N ARG A 115 -6.28 -2.14 19.25
CA ARG A 115 -7.09 -1.80 20.44
C ARG A 115 -7.82 -0.47 20.28
N GLN A 116 -7.23 0.47 19.54
CA GLN A 116 -7.81 1.78 19.25
C GLN A 116 -8.76 1.78 18.04
N GLY A 117 -8.92 0.64 17.34
CA GLY A 117 -9.72 0.56 16.12
C GLY A 117 -9.14 1.32 14.92
N LEU A 118 -7.83 1.64 14.95
CA LEU A 118 -7.15 2.30 13.85
C LEU A 118 -6.92 1.32 12.69
N PRO A 119 -6.97 1.81 11.44
CA PRO A 119 -6.72 0.96 10.29
C PRO A 119 -5.24 0.53 10.24
N ILE A 120 -4.98 -0.72 9.88
CA ILE A 120 -3.62 -1.30 9.85
C ILE A 120 -3.18 -1.75 8.46
N THR A 121 -4.03 -1.61 7.45
CA THR A 121 -3.75 -2.01 6.07
C THR A 121 -4.36 -1.03 5.09
N SER A 122 -3.66 -0.78 3.98
CA SER A 122 -4.16 -0.01 2.85
C SER A 122 -5.06 -0.81 1.91
N SER A 123 -5.41 -2.06 2.25
CA SER A 123 -6.20 -2.96 1.37
C SER A 123 -7.49 -2.33 0.83
N TYR A 124 -8.15 -1.46 1.60
CA TYR A 124 -9.33 -0.71 1.15
C TYR A 124 -8.99 0.28 0.03
N VAL A 125 -7.89 1.02 0.17
CA VAL A 125 -7.37 1.96 -0.84
C VAL A 125 -6.91 1.19 -2.08
N GLU A 126 -6.17 0.10 -1.91
CA GLU A 126 -5.72 -0.75 -3.02
C GLU A 126 -6.90 -1.37 -3.79
N SER A 127 -7.98 -1.73 -3.11
CA SER A 127 -9.22 -2.19 -3.74
C SER A 127 -9.85 -1.07 -4.58
N ALA A 128 -9.97 0.15 -4.04
CA ALA A 128 -10.49 1.30 -4.77
C ALA A 128 -9.63 1.63 -6.02
N VAL A 129 -8.31 1.63 -5.86
CA VAL A 129 -7.36 1.84 -6.97
C VAL A 129 -7.54 0.77 -8.06
N LYS A 130 -7.75 -0.50 -7.69
CA LYS A 130 -8.07 -1.56 -8.67
C LYS A 130 -9.37 -1.29 -9.43
N GLN A 131 -10.42 -0.85 -8.74
CA GLN A 131 -11.70 -0.53 -9.38
C GLN A 131 -11.64 0.71 -10.29
N LEU A 132 -10.83 1.70 -9.95
CA LEU A 132 -10.49 2.83 -10.83
C LEU A 132 -9.74 2.35 -12.07
N ASN A 133 -8.69 1.54 -11.87
CA ASN A 133 -7.85 1.02 -12.94
C ASN A 133 -8.61 0.14 -13.94
N GLN A 134 -9.68 -0.54 -13.53
CA GLN A 134 -10.55 -1.28 -14.47
C GLN A 134 -11.03 -0.41 -15.63
N ARG A 135 -11.22 0.91 -15.43
CA ARG A 135 -11.59 1.82 -16.51
C ARG A 135 -10.41 2.58 -17.08
N ALA A 136 -9.45 3.01 -16.24
CA ALA A 136 -8.33 3.83 -16.67
C ALA A 136 -7.22 3.05 -17.42
N LYS A 137 -6.90 1.82 -17.00
CA LYS A 137 -5.78 1.02 -17.53
C LYS A 137 -6.25 -0.23 -18.29
N GLY A 138 -5.49 -0.66 -19.30
CA GLY A 138 -5.80 -1.84 -20.11
C GLY A 138 -5.45 -1.67 -21.58
N THR A 139 -5.53 -2.75 -22.35
CA THR A 139 -5.33 -2.74 -23.80
C THR A 139 -6.29 -1.75 -24.46
N GLU A 140 -5.81 -1.06 -25.50
CA GLU A 140 -6.59 -0.08 -26.29
C GLU A 140 -7.08 1.17 -25.54
N LYS A 141 -6.57 1.42 -24.33
CA LYS A 141 -6.87 2.65 -23.58
C LYS A 141 -5.73 3.65 -23.71
N PHE A 142 -5.92 4.61 -24.61
CA PHE A 142 -4.96 5.69 -24.85
C PHE A 142 -5.58 7.00 -24.41
N TRP A 143 -4.91 7.68 -23.50
CA TRP A 143 -5.37 8.95 -22.94
C TRP A 143 -4.23 9.96 -22.96
N GLY A 144 -4.54 11.21 -23.30
CA GLY A 144 -3.74 12.33 -22.81
C GLY A 144 -4.02 12.56 -21.32
N GLU A 145 -3.18 13.35 -20.64
CA GLU A 145 -3.30 13.62 -19.19
C GLU A 145 -4.71 14.09 -18.78
N GLN A 146 -5.26 15.07 -19.49
CA GLN A 146 -6.63 15.57 -19.25
C GLN A 146 -7.70 14.48 -19.44
N GLY A 147 -7.53 13.61 -20.43
CA GLY A 147 -8.45 12.50 -20.67
C GLY A 147 -8.36 11.42 -19.59
N ALA A 148 -7.15 11.13 -19.11
CA ALA A 148 -6.94 10.19 -18.02
C ALA A 148 -7.58 10.71 -16.73
N GLU A 149 -7.36 11.99 -16.40
CA GLU A 149 -7.97 12.65 -15.25
C GLU A 149 -9.50 12.62 -15.32
N ALA A 150 -10.08 12.97 -16.47
CA ALA A 150 -11.54 12.92 -16.66
C ALA A 150 -12.12 11.51 -16.47
N ILE A 151 -11.43 10.47 -16.96
CA ILE A 151 -11.84 9.07 -16.75
C ILE A 151 -11.72 8.66 -15.29
N LEU A 152 -10.67 9.09 -14.59
CA LEU A 152 -10.49 8.82 -13.16
C LEU A 152 -11.58 9.48 -12.33
N GLN A 153 -11.90 10.76 -12.59
CA GLN A 153 -12.98 11.48 -11.91
C GLN A 153 -14.34 10.81 -12.15
N LEU A 154 -14.70 10.54 -13.41
CA LEU A 154 -15.96 9.88 -13.75
C LEU A 154 -16.08 8.50 -13.07
N ARG A 155 -14.99 7.73 -13.05
CA ARG A 155 -14.98 6.42 -12.40
C ARG A 155 -15.05 6.55 -10.88
N GLY A 156 -14.37 7.54 -10.29
CA GLY A 156 -14.47 7.85 -8.87
C GLY A 156 -15.89 8.21 -8.45
N ASP A 157 -16.53 9.11 -9.20
CA ASP A 157 -17.92 9.51 -8.98
C ASP A 157 -18.90 8.35 -9.11
N ALA A 158 -18.67 7.43 -10.05
CA ALA A 158 -19.48 6.23 -10.21
C ALA A 158 -19.32 5.21 -9.08
N LEU A 159 -18.17 5.19 -8.41
CA LEU A 159 -17.86 4.28 -7.30
C LEU A 159 -18.19 4.89 -5.93
N SER A 160 -18.37 6.20 -5.87
CA SER A 160 -18.63 6.92 -4.62
C SER A 160 -20.02 6.61 -4.06
N ASP A 161 -20.08 6.31 -2.76
CA ASP A 161 -21.32 6.05 -2.03
C ASP A 161 -22.23 7.30 -1.95
N ASP A 162 -21.65 8.50 -2.07
CA ASP A 162 -22.38 9.78 -2.11
C ASP A 162 -23.16 9.98 -3.42
N LYS A 163 -22.96 9.11 -4.42
CA LYS A 163 -23.65 9.09 -5.72
C LYS A 163 -23.70 10.47 -6.42
N PRO A 164 -22.55 11.19 -6.54
CA PRO A 164 -22.52 12.55 -7.07
C PRO A 164 -23.03 12.68 -8.52
N LEU A 165 -22.94 11.60 -9.31
CA LEU A 165 -23.40 11.58 -10.70
C LEU A 165 -24.88 11.90 -10.85
N LYS A 166 -25.73 11.50 -9.90
CA LYS A 166 -27.18 11.74 -10.00
C LYS A 166 -27.46 13.24 -10.08
N ALA A 167 -26.95 14.00 -9.11
CA ALA A 167 -27.14 15.44 -9.05
C ALA A 167 -26.43 16.15 -10.22
N PHE A 168 -25.28 15.62 -10.69
CA PHE A 168 -24.61 16.13 -11.88
C PHE A 168 -25.50 16.04 -13.13
N TRP A 169 -26.09 14.86 -13.40
CA TRP A 169 -26.94 14.66 -14.58
C TRP A 169 -28.24 15.47 -14.51
N GLU A 170 -28.85 15.60 -13.34
CA GLU A 170 -30.02 16.46 -13.13
C GLU A 170 -29.71 17.93 -13.48
N ARG A 171 -28.57 18.46 -13.01
CA ARG A 171 -28.13 19.83 -13.34
C ARG A 171 -27.84 20.00 -14.82
N GLN A 172 -27.14 19.04 -15.43
CA GLN A 172 -26.84 19.08 -16.86
C GLN A 172 -28.13 19.07 -17.70
N GLN A 173 -29.10 18.21 -17.36
CA GLN A 173 -30.37 18.15 -18.07
C GLN A 173 -31.17 19.45 -17.94
N ALA A 174 -31.18 20.08 -16.76
CA ALA A 174 -31.85 21.37 -16.56
C ALA A 174 -31.19 22.53 -17.33
N GLN A 175 -29.88 22.46 -17.57
CA GLN A 175 -29.10 23.47 -18.29
C GLN A 175 -28.98 23.19 -19.79
N ALA A 176 -29.37 22.01 -20.24
CA ALA A 176 -29.30 21.62 -21.64
C ALA A 176 -30.33 22.40 -22.47
N SER A 177 -29.88 23.46 -23.15
CA SER A 177 -30.71 24.33 -23.98
C SER A 177 -30.94 23.83 -25.41
N GLY A 178 -30.50 22.60 -25.73
CA GLY A 178 -30.50 22.09 -27.11
C GLY A 178 -30.99 20.65 -27.23
N GLN A 179 -32.26 20.47 -27.60
CA GLN A 179 -32.62 19.27 -28.35
C GLN A 179 -32.02 19.41 -29.76
N ARG A 180 -31.04 18.57 -30.13
CA ARG A 180 -30.70 18.39 -31.55
C ARG A 180 -31.83 17.57 -32.18
N PRO A 181 -32.69 18.15 -33.04
CA PRO A 181 -33.59 17.34 -33.82
C PRO A 181 -32.72 16.62 -34.85
N TYR A 182 -32.61 15.29 -34.76
CA TYR A 182 -32.09 14.51 -35.86
C TYR A 182 -33.00 14.78 -37.08
N ARG A 183 -32.50 15.55 -38.06
CA ARG A 183 -33.13 15.59 -39.39
C ARG A 183 -33.03 14.18 -39.94
N ARG A 184 -34.16 13.48 -40.05
CA ARG A 184 -34.25 12.28 -40.90
C ARG A 184 -33.90 12.72 -42.32
N ALA A 185 -32.92 12.05 -42.94
CA ALA A 185 -32.66 12.21 -44.35
C ALA A 185 -33.93 11.81 -45.12
N ALA A 186 -34.36 12.68 -46.02
CA ALA A 186 -35.46 12.45 -46.95
C ALA A 186 -35.04 11.45 -48.04
#